data_AF-A0A072NF62-F1
#
_entry.id   AF-A0A072NF62-F1
#
_cell.length_a   1.000
_cell.length_b   1.000
_cell.length_c   1.000
_cell.angle_alpha   90.00
_cell.angle_beta   90.00
_cell.angle_gamma   90.00
#
_symmetry.space_group_name_H-M   'P 1'
#
loop_
_entity.id
_entity.type
_entity.pdbx_description
1 polymer ?
#
loop_
_entity_poly.entity_id
_entity_poly.type
_entity_poly.pdbx_seq_one_letter_code
_entity_poly.pdbx_strand_id
1 'polypeptide(L)' 'MLQNQQSMVFSPYIDIYDLVVPKDNLLRKINDLIDFSFVYNELKDNGRY' A
#
# COMPACT_ATOMS: atom_id res chain seq x y z
N MET A 1 -2.01 13.48 14.29
CA MET A 1 -2.52 13.28 12.91
C MET A 1 -1.32 13.35 11.98
N LEU A 2 -0.82 12.21 11.49
CA LEU A 2 0.30 12.21 10.53
C LEU A 2 -0.25 12.67 9.17
N GLN A 3 0.04 13.92 8.80
CA GLN A 3 -0.41 14.56 7.55
C GLN A 3 0.43 14.17 6.32
N ASN A 4 1.39 13.24 6.49
CA ASN A 4 2.33 12.83 5.44
C ASN A 4 2.12 11.37 5.01
N GLN A 5 0.88 10.88 5.01
CA GLN A 5 0.58 9.84 4.04
C GLN A 5 0.82 10.50 2.68
N GLN A 6 2.01 10.29 2.11
CA GLN A 6 2.18 10.49 0.67
C GLN A 6 1.08 9.64 0.08
N SER A 7 -0.02 10.28 -0.32
CA SER A 7 -1.03 9.64 -1.15
C SER A 7 -0.20 9.00 -2.25
N MET A 8 -0.09 7.68 -2.25
CA MET A 8 0.61 6.97 -3.31
C MET A 8 -0.01 7.54 -4.58
N VAL A 9 0.73 8.39 -5.30
CA VAL A 9 0.22 9.01 -6.51
C VAL A 9 0.24 7.85 -7.48
N PHE A 10 -0.87 7.12 -7.49
CA PHE A 10 -1.04 6.02 -8.39
C PHE A 10 -0.88 6.58 -9.79
N SER A 11 -0.19 5.81 -10.64
CA SER A 11 -0.12 6.12 -12.06
C SER A 11 -1.53 6.46 -12.57
N PRO A 12 -1.69 7.42 -13.48
CA PRO A 12 -2.99 7.73 -14.09
C PRO A 12 -3.63 6.53 -14.81
N TYR A 13 -2.91 5.42 -14.93
CA TYR A 13 -3.34 4.17 -15.54
C TYR A 13 -3.56 3.03 -14.53
N ILE A 14 -3.69 3.32 -13.23
CA ILE A 14 -3.92 2.29 -12.21
C ILE A 14 -5.17 1.45 -12.49
N ASP A 15 -6.18 2.06 -13.11
CA ASP A 15 -7.41 1.36 -13.51
C ASP A 15 -7.15 0.22 -14.53
N ILE A 16 -6.06 0.32 -15.31
CA ILE A 16 -5.64 -0.77 -16.21
C ILE A 16 -5.25 -2.00 -15.39
N TYR A 17 -4.60 -1.82 -14.25
CA TYR A 17 -4.25 -2.93 -13.36
C TYR A 17 -5.50 -3.69 -12.89
N ASP A 18 -6.59 -2.97 -12.58
CA ASP A 18 -7.92 -3.50 -12.24
C ASP A 18 -8.64 -4.19 -13.38
N LEU A 19 -8.39 -3.75 -14.61
CA LEU A 19 -8.98 -4.36 -15.79
C LEU A 19 -8.25 -5.64 -16.23
N VAL A 20 -6.92 -5.67 -16.17
CA VAL A 20 -6.11 -6.74 -16.78
C VAL A 20 -5.70 -7.84 -15.81
N VAL A 21 -5.64 -7.56 -14.50
CA VAL A 21 -5.25 -8.54 -13.49
C VAL A 21 -6.49 -9.10 -12.80
N PRO A 22 -6.81 -10.39 -12.97
CA PRO A 22 -7.96 -11.02 -12.32
C PRO A 22 -7.93 -10.89 -10.79
N LYS A 23 -9.09 -10.72 -10.15
CA LYS A 23 -9.18 -10.53 -8.68
C LYS A 23 -8.63 -11.70 -7.86
N ASP A 24 -8.64 -12.90 -8.43
CA ASP A 24 -8.12 -14.10 -7.80
C ASP A 24 -6.60 -14.30 -7.99
N ASN A 25 -5.95 -13.39 -8.71
CA ASN A 25 -4.51 -13.40 -8.94
C ASN A 25 -3.75 -13.40 -7.62
N LEU A 26 -2.72 -14.25 -7.55
CA LEU A 26 -1.91 -14.44 -6.37
C LEU A 26 -1.22 -13.14 -5.91
N LEU A 27 -0.72 -12.32 -6.83
CA LEU A 27 -0.04 -11.06 -6.49
C LEU A 27 -1.00 -10.02 -5.91
N ARG A 28 -2.25 -9.97 -6.39
CA ARG A 28 -3.30 -9.14 -5.78
C ARG A 28 -3.60 -9.59 -4.36
N LYS A 29 -3.82 -10.89 -4.17
CA LYS A 29 -4.04 -11.48 -2.85
C LYS A 29 -2.86 -11.20 -1.91
N ILE A 30 -1.63 -11.28 -2.42
CA ILE A 30 -0.43 -10.93 -1.65
C ILE A 30 -0.45 -9.47 -1.22
N ASN A 31 -0.81 -8.53 -2.10
CA ASN A 31 -0.94 -7.11 -1.72
C ASN A 31 -2.02 -6.88 -0.65
N ASP A 32 -3.13 -7.60 -0.71
CA ASP A 32 -4.22 -7.48 0.28
C ASP A 32 -3.91 -8.18 1.61
N LEU A 33 -3.07 -9.23 1.58
CA LEU A 33 -2.71 -10.04 2.74
C LEU A 33 -1.49 -9.50 3.50
N ILE A 34 -0.62 -8.72 2.85
CA ILE A 34 0.55 -8.13 3.51
C ILE A 34 0.11 -6.88 4.26
N ASP A 35 0.03 -7.01 5.59
CA ASP A 35 -0.14 -5.87 6.48
C ASP A 35 1.18 -5.09 6.63
N PHE A 36 1.32 -4.00 5.88
CA PHE A 36 2.45 -3.08 6.00
C PHE A 36 2.36 -2.14 7.22
N SER A 37 1.35 -2.30 8.09
CA SER A 37 1.23 -1.50 9.32
C SER A 37 2.46 -1.63 10.23
N PHE A 38 3.17 -2.76 10.17
CA PHE A 38 4.45 -2.94 10.88
C PHE A 38 5.47 -1.84 10.55
N VAL A 39 5.60 -1.44 9.29
CA VAL A 39 6.55 -0.38 8.89
C VAL A 39 6.17 0.96 9.51
N TYR A 40 4.88 1.28 9.57
CA TYR A 40 4.41 2.50 10.22
C TYR A 40 4.61 2.47 11.73
N ASN A 41 4.34 1.33 12.36
CA ASN A 41 4.55 1.13 13.79
C ASN A 41 6.04 1.28 14.14
N GLU A 42 6.91 0.64 13.37
CA GLU A 42 8.36 0.72 13.53
C GLU A 42 8.88 2.17 13.35
N LEU A 43 8.42 2.88 12.31
CA LEU A 43 8.78 4.28 12.08
C LEU A 43 8.23 5.21 13.18
N LYS A 44 7.09 4.90 13.78
CA LYS A 44 6.51 5.68 14.88
C LYS A 44 7.22 5.42 16.20
N ASP A 45 7.58 4.18 16.47
CA ASP A 45 8.20 3.76 17.72
C ASP A 45 9.71 4.08 17.76
N ASN A 46 10.39 4.00 16.61
CA ASN A 46 11.83 4.26 16.49
C ASN A 46 12.17 5.60 15.81
N GLY A 47 11.23 6.24 15.13
CA GLY A 47 11.36 7.60 14.61
C GLY A 47 11.18 8.62 15.73
N ARG A 48 12.21 8.78 16.56
CA ARG A 48 12.27 9.83 17.57
C ARG A 48 12.19 11.21 16.92
N TYR A 49 10.99 11.79 16.94
CA TYR A 49 10.72 13.20 17.10
C TYR A 49 9.66 13.37 18.20
#